data_AF-A0A6C0LAG6-F1
#
_entry.id   AF-A0A6C0LAG6-F1
#
_cell.length_a   1.000
_cell.length_b   1.000
_cell.length_c   1.000
_cell.angle_alpha   90.00
_cell.angle_beta   90.00
_cell.angle_gamma   90.00
#
_symmetry.space_group_name_H-M   'P 1'
#
loop_
_entity.id
_entity.type
_entity.pdbx_description
1 polymer ?
#
loop_
_entity_poly.entity_id
_entity_poly.type
_entity_poly.pdbx_seq_one_letter_code
_entity_poly.pdbx_strand_id
1 'polypeptide(L)'
;MKVYVLHSNNLTKRKKHILEQFRQHNINNFEFIEKYDAREITEDESKGFDKDYKRNLMSLFLKHVYIYELITKYDDEDDDPTLIFEDDVILSEDFNEIVKAYINEANEVPEKYDMLFIGSGYNLHINKEIITDDKHVYKNPYTRATDSYIITNKCAKKLYDYFLKDAKDTNDKITVPIDMWLNRAILDIKLNVYWCEPTIVCQGSQNGLFEKSL
;
A
#
# COMPACT_ATOMS: atom_id res chain seq x y z
N MET A 1 13.25 8.18 -0.05
CA MET A 1 12.17 7.18 0.11
C MET A 1 12.28 6.37 1.41
N LYS A 2 11.29 6.54 2.30
CA LYS A 2 11.02 5.70 3.48
C LYS A 2 10.20 4.47 3.08
N VAL A 3 10.39 3.35 3.77
CA VAL A 3 9.61 2.12 3.59
C VAL A 3 8.82 1.80 4.86
N TYR A 4 7.54 1.47 4.72
CA TYR A 4 6.72 0.92 5.80
C TYR A 4 6.26 -0.49 5.46
N VAL A 5 6.25 -1.36 6.47
CA VAL A 5 5.80 -2.75 6.34
C VAL A 5 4.69 -3.03 7.33
N LEU A 6 3.47 -3.24 6.85
CA LEU A 6 2.34 -3.66 7.67
C LEU A 6 2.57 -5.09 8.15
N HIS A 7 2.61 -5.31 9.46
CA HIS A 7 3.03 -6.59 10.02
C HIS A 7 2.22 -6.98 11.26
N SER A 8 1.99 -8.28 11.48
CA SER A 8 1.42 -8.80 12.74
C SER A 8 2.48 -9.53 13.56
N ASN A 9 2.55 -9.22 14.86
CA ASN A 9 3.68 -9.60 15.74
C ASN A 9 3.96 -11.10 15.83
N ASN A 10 2.97 -11.95 15.53
CA ASN A 10 3.11 -13.40 15.53
C ASN A 10 3.76 -13.96 14.24
N LEU A 11 3.89 -13.17 13.16
CA LEU A 11 4.38 -13.62 11.85
C LEU A 11 5.91 -13.53 11.73
N THR A 12 6.63 -14.11 12.69
CA THR A 12 8.09 -14.03 12.79
C THR A 12 8.83 -14.56 11.55
N LYS A 13 8.30 -15.59 10.87
CA LYS A 13 8.85 -16.12 9.62
C LYS A 13 8.78 -15.09 8.48
N ARG A 14 7.66 -14.37 8.38
CA ARG A 14 7.44 -13.30 7.40
C ARG A 14 8.39 -12.13 7.64
N LYS A 15 8.51 -11.67 8.89
CA LYS A 15 9.51 -10.66 9.29
C LYS A 15 10.92 -11.04 8.87
N LYS A 16 11.35 -12.27 9.18
CA LYS A 16 12.68 -12.77 8.81
C LYS A 16 12.89 -12.78 7.30
N HIS A 17 11.88 -13.19 6.55
CA HIS A 17 11.93 -13.19 5.08
C HIS A 17 12.08 -11.78 4.51
N ILE A 18 11.28 -10.81 4.96
CA ILE A 18 11.39 -9.41 4.53
C ILE A 18 12.77 -8.82 4.88
N LEU A 19 13.26 -9.05 6.09
CA LEU A 19 14.58 -8.55 6.50
C LEU A 19 15.71 -9.09 5.62
N GLU A 20 15.61 -10.36 5.20
CA GLU A 20 16.59 -10.95 4.30
C GLU A 20 16.51 -10.33 2.90
N GLN A 21 15.31 -10.08 2.37
CA GLN A 21 15.15 -9.38 1.09
C GLN A 21 15.65 -7.94 1.16
N PHE A 22 15.32 -7.20 2.22
CA PHE A 22 15.79 -5.84 2.42
C PHE A 22 17.31 -5.79 2.49
N ARG A 23 17.96 -6.77 3.13
CA ARG A 23 19.42 -6.92 3.14
C ARG A 23 19.97 -7.14 1.74
N GLN A 24 19.35 -8.01 0.93
CA GLN A 24 19.76 -8.29 -0.44
C GLN A 24 19.65 -7.05 -1.34
N HIS A 25 18.61 -6.23 -1.15
CA HIS A 25 18.38 -5.00 -1.90
C HIS A 25 18.93 -3.73 -1.22
N ASN A 26 19.72 -3.83 -0.14
CA ASN A 26 20.24 -2.66 0.58
C ASN A 26 19.15 -1.65 1.03
N ILE A 27 17.95 -2.12 1.35
CA ILE A 27 16.84 -1.30 1.87
C ILE A 27 17.05 -1.12 3.36
N ASN A 28 17.52 0.07 3.76
CA ASN A 28 17.92 0.35 5.15
C ASN A 28 16.98 1.33 5.88
N ASN A 29 16.17 2.12 5.14
CA ASN A 29 15.24 3.08 5.71
C ASN A 29 13.83 2.52 5.77
N PHE A 30 13.59 1.58 6.68
CA PHE A 30 12.30 0.90 6.83
C PHE A 30 11.78 0.90 8.26
N GLU A 31 10.49 0.65 8.42
CA GLU A 31 9.83 0.48 9.72
C GLU A 31 8.67 -0.51 9.62
N PHE A 32 8.60 -1.43 10.58
CA PHE A 32 7.48 -2.36 10.70
C PHE A 32 6.35 -1.72 11.51
N ILE A 33 5.17 -1.66 10.91
CA ILE A 33 3.94 -1.17 11.53
C ILE A 33 3.22 -2.34 12.19
N GLU A 34 3.47 -2.46 13.48
CA GLU A 34 2.92 -3.49 14.36
C GLU A 34 1.71 -3.00 15.17
N LYS A 35 1.47 -1.68 15.20
CA LYS A 35 0.28 -1.06 15.80
C LYS A 35 -0.99 -1.56 15.11
N TYR A 36 -2.09 -1.65 15.86
CA TYR A 36 -3.38 -2.19 15.41
C TYR A 36 -3.30 -3.69 15.07
N ASP A 37 -2.56 -4.50 15.83
CA ASP A 37 -2.64 -5.96 15.74
C ASP A 37 -4.10 -6.42 15.95
N ALA A 38 -4.58 -7.36 15.13
CA ALA A 38 -5.98 -7.80 15.15
C ALA A 38 -6.45 -8.30 16.53
N ARG A 39 -5.52 -8.79 17.37
CA ARG A 39 -5.82 -9.26 18.74
C ARG A 39 -5.92 -8.12 19.76
N GLU A 40 -5.39 -6.94 19.43
CA GLU A 40 -5.24 -5.80 20.34
C GLU A 40 -6.19 -4.64 20.01
N ILE A 41 -6.90 -4.70 18.87
CA ILE A 41 -7.92 -3.70 18.51
C ILE A 41 -8.92 -3.54 19.65
N THR A 42 -9.12 -2.31 20.09
CA THR A 42 -10.04 -1.91 21.15
C THR A 42 -11.46 -1.67 20.62
N GLU A 43 -12.44 -1.57 21.52
CA GLU A 43 -13.82 -1.19 21.15
C GLU A 43 -13.88 0.23 20.56
N ASP A 44 -13.04 1.14 21.03
CA ASP A 44 -13.00 2.52 20.52
C ASP A 44 -12.50 2.56 19.07
N GLU A 45 -11.48 1.77 18.74
CA GLU A 45 -10.93 1.66 17.39
C GLU A 45 -11.88 0.95 16.41
N SER A 46 -12.71 0.04 16.91
CA SER A 46 -13.68 -0.68 16.07
C SER A 46 -14.97 0.09 15.80
N LYS A 47 -15.25 1.18 16.52
CA LYS A 47 -16.50 1.98 16.38
C LYS A 47 -16.75 2.49 14.95
N GLY A 48 -15.71 2.71 14.16
CA GLY A 48 -15.82 3.18 12.77
C GLY A 48 -16.25 2.10 11.76
N PHE A 49 -16.25 0.83 12.16
CA PHE A 49 -16.51 -0.30 11.28
C PHE A 49 -17.89 -0.91 11.54
N ASP A 50 -18.38 -1.66 10.56
CA ASP A 50 -19.58 -2.48 10.74
C ASP A 50 -19.33 -3.55 11.84
N LYS A 51 -20.40 -3.91 12.55
CA LYS A 51 -20.32 -4.86 13.67
C LYS A 51 -19.80 -6.25 13.25
N ASP A 52 -20.05 -6.66 12.01
CA ASP A 52 -19.66 -7.97 11.47
C ASP A 52 -18.33 -7.89 10.71
N TYR A 53 -17.65 -6.74 10.75
CA TYR A 53 -16.38 -6.52 10.06
C TYR A 53 -15.26 -7.33 10.73
N LYS A 54 -14.55 -8.14 9.92
CA LYS A 54 -13.52 -9.05 10.43
C LYS A 54 -12.34 -8.27 11.03
N ARG A 55 -11.90 -8.67 12.24
CA ARG A 55 -10.76 -8.05 12.93
C ARG A 55 -9.46 -8.02 12.13
N ASN A 56 -9.16 -9.05 11.34
CA ASN A 56 -7.95 -9.08 10.51
C ASN A 56 -8.01 -8.03 9.39
N LEU A 57 -9.18 -7.84 8.77
CA LEU A 57 -9.40 -6.78 7.78
C LEU A 57 -9.33 -5.40 8.43
N MET A 58 -9.84 -5.26 9.66
CA MET A 58 -9.78 -4.03 10.45
C MET A 58 -8.34 -3.66 10.79
N SER A 59 -7.54 -4.65 11.20
CA SER A 59 -6.11 -4.50 11.47
C SER A 59 -5.37 -3.97 10.25
N LEU A 60 -5.56 -4.61 9.10
CA LEU A 60 -4.91 -4.18 7.85
C LEU A 60 -5.33 -2.76 7.48
N PHE A 61 -6.64 -2.47 7.51
CA PHE A 61 -7.18 -1.14 7.21
C PHE A 61 -6.57 -0.05 8.10
N LEU A 62 -6.62 -0.23 9.43
CA LEU A 62 -6.12 0.75 10.40
C LEU A 62 -4.61 0.96 10.28
N LYS A 63 -3.85 -0.07 9.90
CA LYS A 63 -2.40 0.06 9.63
C LYS A 63 -2.11 0.92 8.41
N HIS A 64 -2.85 0.78 7.31
CA HIS A 64 -2.70 1.68 6.16
C HIS A 64 -3.03 3.13 6.54
N VAL A 65 -4.16 3.34 7.23
CA VAL A 65 -4.56 4.68 7.70
C VAL A 65 -3.52 5.29 8.65
N TYR A 66 -2.95 4.48 9.55
CA TYR A 66 -1.91 4.91 10.45
C TYR A 66 -0.63 5.32 9.72
N ILE A 67 -0.24 4.61 8.67
CA ILE A 67 0.86 5.04 7.82
C ILE A 67 0.55 6.39 7.18
N TYR A 68 -0.67 6.61 6.69
CA TYR A 68 -1.06 7.91 6.14
C TYR A 68 -0.94 9.03 7.19
N GLU A 69 -1.42 8.78 8.42
CA GLU A 69 -1.24 9.69 9.56
C GLU A 69 0.25 9.99 9.81
N LEU A 70 1.10 8.97 9.86
CA LEU A 70 2.54 9.13 10.08
C LEU A 70 3.18 10.01 9.00
N ILE A 71 2.85 9.77 7.74
CA ILE A 71 3.37 10.54 6.62
C ILE A 71 2.97 12.02 6.72
N THR A 72 1.77 12.33 7.24
CA THR A 72 1.34 13.73 7.42
C THR A 72 2.19 14.54 8.41
N LYS A 73 2.97 13.84 9.26
CA LYS A 73 3.83 14.46 10.28
C LYS A 73 5.21 14.83 9.72
N TYR A 74 5.51 14.42 8.49
CA TYR A 74 6.75 14.80 7.82
C TYR A 74 6.65 16.21 7.27
N ASP A 75 7.65 17.03 7.60
CA ASP A 75 7.89 18.34 6.99
C ASP A 75 8.82 18.11 5.80
N ASP A 76 8.25 17.67 4.69
CA ASP A 76 9.02 17.24 3.52
C ASP A 76 8.74 18.18 2.35
N GLU A 77 9.58 19.21 2.22
CA GLU A 77 9.52 20.19 1.13
C GLU A 77 9.68 19.52 -0.25
N ASP A 78 10.35 18.36 -0.29
CA ASP A 78 10.67 17.62 -1.52
C ASP A 78 9.58 16.63 -1.97
N ASP A 79 8.51 16.43 -1.18
CA ASP A 79 7.42 15.47 -1.45
C ASP A 79 7.96 14.04 -1.72
N ASP A 80 8.98 13.67 -0.95
CA ASP A 80 9.73 12.42 -1.09
C ASP A 80 8.77 11.23 -0.90
N PRO A 81 8.59 10.34 -1.90
CA PRO A 81 7.55 9.33 -1.84
C PRO A 81 7.85 8.26 -0.78
N THR A 82 6.80 7.62 -0.29
CA THR A 82 6.87 6.52 0.67
C THR A 82 6.44 5.22 0.00
N LEU A 83 7.19 4.14 0.24
CA LEU A 83 6.87 2.79 -0.21
C LEU A 83 6.20 2.02 0.93
N ILE A 84 5.10 1.34 0.64
CA ILE A 84 4.31 0.58 1.59
C ILE A 84 4.23 -0.87 1.15
N PHE A 85 4.48 -1.80 2.07
CA PHE A 85 4.41 -3.24 1.87
C PHE A 85 3.52 -3.93 2.90
N GLU A 86 2.84 -4.99 2.50
CA GLU A 86 2.34 -6.01 3.42
C GLU A 86 3.45 -7.02 3.83
N ASP A 87 3.21 -7.84 4.84
CA ASP A 87 4.25 -8.69 5.43
C ASP A 87 4.62 -9.95 4.63
N ASP A 88 3.97 -10.22 3.50
CA ASP A 88 4.25 -11.39 2.68
C ASP A 88 4.83 -11.06 1.30
N VAL A 89 5.30 -9.84 1.08
CA VAL A 89 5.89 -9.43 -0.19
C VAL A 89 7.17 -10.19 -0.52
N ILE A 90 7.35 -10.49 -1.81
CA ILE A 90 8.55 -11.05 -2.41
C ILE A 90 9.00 -10.10 -3.52
N LEU A 91 10.23 -9.62 -3.44
CA LEU A 91 10.82 -8.64 -4.35
C LEU A 91 11.55 -9.34 -5.51
N SER A 92 11.46 -8.77 -6.71
CA SER A 92 12.26 -9.22 -7.86
C SER A 92 13.74 -8.90 -7.69
N GLU A 93 14.64 -9.62 -8.37
CA GLU A 93 16.10 -9.40 -8.29
C GLU A 93 16.50 -7.94 -8.60
N ASP A 94 15.89 -7.33 -9.62
CA ASP A 94 16.19 -5.95 -10.06
C ASP A 94 15.32 -4.88 -9.37
N PHE A 95 14.74 -5.19 -8.20
CA PHE A 95 13.71 -4.36 -7.54
C PHE A 95 14.05 -2.86 -7.49
N ASN A 96 15.23 -2.51 -7.00
CA ASN A 96 15.61 -1.09 -6.83
C ASN A 96 15.76 -0.35 -8.15
N GLU A 97 16.34 -1.00 -9.16
CA GLU A 97 16.56 -0.39 -10.47
C GLU A 97 15.23 -0.09 -11.14
N ILE A 98 14.30 -1.04 -11.06
CA ILE A 98 12.99 -0.91 -11.67
C ILE A 98 12.10 0.09 -10.90
N VAL A 99 12.11 0.09 -9.55
CA VAL A 99 11.42 1.13 -8.76
C VAL A 99 11.89 2.53 -9.14
N LYS A 100 13.20 2.71 -9.31
CA LYS A 100 13.76 4.00 -9.73
C LYS A 100 13.28 4.39 -11.12
N ALA A 101 13.22 3.45 -12.06
CA ALA A 101 12.66 3.68 -13.39
C ALA A 101 11.18 4.12 -13.32
N TYR A 102 10.36 3.47 -12.48
CA TYR A 102 8.95 3.83 -12.30
C TYR A 102 8.77 5.24 -11.75
N ILE A 103 9.52 5.60 -10.72
CA ILE A 103 9.43 6.94 -10.12
C ILE A 103 9.88 8.00 -11.13
N ASN A 104 10.97 7.75 -11.87
CA ASN A 104 11.45 8.68 -12.90
C ASN A 104 10.40 8.88 -13.99
N GLU A 105 9.87 7.79 -14.56
CA GLU A 105 8.84 7.87 -15.61
C GLU A 105 7.56 8.54 -15.08
N ALA A 106 7.13 8.20 -13.86
CA ALA A 106 5.94 8.79 -13.24
C ALA A 106 6.10 10.29 -12.91
N ASN A 107 7.33 10.80 -12.79
CA ASN A 107 7.58 12.23 -12.65
C ASN A 107 7.51 12.98 -13.99
N GLU A 108 7.61 12.28 -15.11
CA GLU A 108 7.56 12.85 -16.46
C GLU A 108 6.16 12.80 -17.09
N VAL A 109 5.23 12.03 -16.52
CA VAL A 109 3.84 11.99 -17.04
C VAL A 109 3.14 13.35 -16.83
N PRO A 110 2.19 13.73 -17.71
CA PRO A 110 1.54 15.06 -17.64
C PRO A 110 0.80 15.36 -16.33
N GLU A 111 0.25 14.31 -15.69
CA GLU A 111 -0.48 14.41 -14.44
C GLU A 111 0.33 13.74 -13.32
N LYS A 112 0.94 14.55 -12.45
CA LYS A 112 1.76 14.06 -11.33
C LYS A 112 1.02 12.95 -10.58
N TYR A 113 1.69 11.82 -10.38
CA TYR A 113 1.12 10.68 -9.69
C TYR A 113 0.85 10.99 -8.21
N ASP A 114 -0.21 10.38 -7.70
CA ASP A 114 -0.52 10.29 -6.26
C ASP A 114 -0.13 8.90 -5.73
N MET A 115 -0.30 7.84 -6.54
CA MET A 115 0.03 6.45 -6.17
C MET A 115 0.57 5.63 -7.36
N LEU A 116 1.55 4.76 -7.09
CA LEU A 116 2.06 3.75 -8.03
C LEU A 116 1.89 2.35 -7.44
N PHE A 117 1.18 1.47 -8.13
CA PHE A 117 1.01 0.06 -7.75
C PHE A 117 2.05 -0.81 -8.45
N ILE A 118 2.93 -1.45 -7.69
CA ILE A 118 4.12 -2.16 -8.21
C ILE A 118 4.04 -3.68 -8.06
N GLY A 119 3.10 -4.17 -7.26
CA GLY A 119 2.84 -5.59 -7.05
C GLY A 119 1.96 -6.21 -8.12
N SER A 120 1.98 -7.54 -8.15
CA SER A 120 1.11 -8.36 -9.00
C SER A 120 -0.25 -8.64 -8.35
N GLY A 121 -0.36 -8.50 -7.02
CA GLY A 121 -1.58 -8.86 -6.30
C GLY A 121 -2.10 -10.22 -6.76
N TYR A 122 -3.39 -10.32 -7.07
CA TYR A 122 -4.07 -11.48 -7.67
C TYR A 122 -3.67 -11.76 -9.15
N ASN A 123 -2.38 -11.66 -9.48
CA ASN A 123 -1.86 -11.77 -10.85
C ASN A 123 -2.58 -10.81 -11.84
N LEU A 124 -2.86 -9.59 -11.36
CA LEU A 124 -3.52 -8.54 -12.12
C LEU A 124 -2.48 -7.73 -12.89
N HIS A 125 -2.70 -7.61 -14.20
CA HIS A 125 -1.80 -6.90 -15.11
C HIS A 125 -2.56 -5.93 -16.00
N ILE A 126 -1.85 -4.92 -16.50
CA ILE A 126 -2.31 -4.13 -17.64
C ILE A 126 -2.51 -5.07 -18.84
N ASN A 127 -3.51 -4.77 -19.69
CA ASN A 127 -3.71 -5.53 -20.91
C ASN A 127 -2.42 -5.54 -21.73
N LYS A 128 -1.91 -6.74 -22.07
CA LYS A 128 -0.67 -6.94 -22.81
C LYS A 128 -0.63 -6.21 -24.15
N GLU A 129 -1.79 -5.94 -24.75
CA GLU A 129 -1.89 -5.16 -26.00
C GLU A 129 -1.57 -3.66 -25.82
N ILE A 130 -1.62 -3.16 -24.59
CA ILE A 130 -1.33 -1.76 -24.24
C ILE A 130 0.13 -1.61 -23.78
N ILE A 131 0.75 -2.69 -23.30
CA ILE A 131 2.11 -2.67 -22.78
C ILE A 131 3.11 -2.49 -23.93
N THR A 132 4.05 -1.57 -23.76
CA THR A 132 5.16 -1.34 -24.70
C THR A 132 6.50 -1.42 -23.96
N ASP A 133 7.58 -1.75 -24.68
CA ASP A 133 8.91 -1.95 -24.09
C ASP A 133 9.51 -0.64 -23.52
N ASP A 134 9.00 0.51 -23.93
CA ASP A 134 9.48 1.85 -23.57
C ASP A 134 8.63 2.54 -22.49
N LYS A 135 7.62 1.85 -21.95
CA LYS A 135 6.68 2.41 -20.98
C LYS A 135 6.40 1.46 -19.83
N HIS A 136 6.48 1.97 -18.62
CA HIS A 136 6.26 1.19 -17.41
C HIS A 136 5.07 1.67 -16.59
N VAL A 137 4.63 2.92 -16.74
CA VAL A 137 3.65 3.55 -15.86
C VAL A 137 2.33 3.79 -16.61
N TYR A 138 1.26 3.12 -16.17
CA TYR A 138 -0.03 3.09 -16.86
C TYR A 138 -1.14 3.64 -15.98
N LYS A 139 -1.83 4.70 -16.44
CA LYS A 139 -2.90 5.33 -15.66
C LYS A 139 -4.06 4.35 -15.43
N ASN A 140 -4.51 4.24 -14.19
CA ASN A 140 -5.62 3.37 -13.81
C ASN A 140 -6.37 3.99 -12.63
N PRO A 141 -7.71 4.16 -12.68
CA PRO A 141 -8.46 4.83 -11.62
C PRO A 141 -8.71 3.95 -10.37
N TYR A 142 -8.12 2.77 -10.28
CA TYR A 142 -8.31 1.83 -9.19
C TYR A 142 -6.98 1.34 -8.62
N THR A 143 -7.01 0.88 -7.37
CA THR A 143 -5.94 0.08 -6.78
C THR A 143 -5.76 -1.23 -7.54
N ARG A 144 -4.52 -1.74 -7.62
CA ARG A 144 -4.27 -3.11 -8.10
C ARG A 144 -4.48 -4.12 -6.97
N ALA A 145 -3.76 -3.89 -5.88
CA ALA A 145 -3.86 -4.55 -4.59
C ALA A 145 -3.05 -3.71 -3.59
N THR A 146 -3.27 -3.87 -2.29
CA THR A 146 -2.57 -3.10 -1.25
C THR A 146 -1.28 -3.75 -0.76
N ASP A 147 -0.87 -4.86 -1.37
CA ASP A 147 0.34 -5.61 -1.02
C ASP A 147 1.61 -4.77 -1.16
N SER A 148 1.67 -3.94 -2.21
CA SER A 148 2.82 -3.09 -2.48
C SER A 148 2.49 -1.89 -3.36
N TYR A 149 2.70 -0.70 -2.82
CA TYR A 149 2.49 0.56 -3.56
C TYR A 149 3.34 1.70 -3.01
N ILE A 150 3.60 2.67 -3.89
CA ILE A 150 4.29 3.92 -3.59
C ILE A 150 3.24 5.03 -3.51
N ILE A 151 3.36 5.92 -2.53
CA ILE A 151 2.42 7.03 -2.31
C ILE A 151 3.19 8.33 -2.07
N THR A 152 2.69 9.45 -2.60
CA THR A 152 3.25 10.78 -2.30
C THR A 152 2.76 11.30 -0.95
N ASN A 153 3.52 12.21 -0.33
CA ASN A 153 3.14 12.76 0.97
C ASN A 153 1.82 13.55 0.87
N LYS A 154 1.63 14.26 -0.25
CA LYS A 154 0.36 14.94 -0.56
C LYS A 154 -0.82 13.98 -0.66
N CYS A 155 -0.64 12.83 -1.31
CA CYS A 155 -1.69 11.81 -1.42
C CYS A 155 -2.04 11.22 -0.06
N ALA A 156 -1.03 10.85 0.74
CA ALA A 156 -1.24 10.31 2.09
C ALA A 156 -2.05 11.27 2.97
N LYS A 157 -1.75 12.58 2.92
CA LYS A 157 -2.53 13.60 3.63
C LYS A 157 -3.98 13.67 3.16
N LYS A 158 -4.24 13.68 1.85
CA LYS A 158 -5.61 13.68 1.30
C LYS A 158 -6.40 12.45 1.76
N LEU A 159 -5.78 11.26 1.74
CA LEU A 159 -6.42 10.01 2.19
C LEU A 159 -6.69 10.02 3.69
N TYR A 160 -5.77 10.52 4.50
CA TYR A 160 -5.98 10.65 5.95
C TYR A 160 -7.10 11.65 6.27
N ASP A 161 -7.12 12.82 5.62
CA ASP A 161 -8.21 13.79 5.77
C ASP A 161 -9.56 13.22 5.33
N TYR A 162 -9.58 12.44 4.24
CA TYR A 162 -10.77 11.72 3.76
C TYR A 162 -11.25 10.69 4.80
N PHE A 163 -10.34 9.90 5.37
CA PHE A 163 -10.65 8.98 6.48
C PHE A 163 -11.20 9.70 7.70
N LEU A 164 -10.60 10.82 8.13
CA LEU A 164 -11.09 11.59 9.28
C LEU A 164 -12.49 12.16 9.05
N LYS A 165 -12.86 12.44 7.80
CA LYS A 165 -14.22 12.86 7.44
C LYS A 165 -15.19 11.69 7.49
N ASP A 166 -14.81 10.56 6.89
CA ASP A 166 -15.58 9.30 6.86
C ASP A 166 -15.86 8.80 8.30
N ALA A 167 -14.82 8.75 9.15
CA ALA A 167 -14.92 8.31 10.53
C ALA A 167 -15.76 9.23 11.45
N LYS A 168 -15.97 10.50 11.07
CA LYS A 168 -16.83 11.43 11.80
C LYS A 168 -18.32 11.24 11.47
N ASP A 169 -18.64 10.62 10.34
CA ASP A 169 -20.03 10.31 10.01
C ASP A 169 -20.45 9.03 10.73
N THR A 170 -21.06 9.17 11.91
CA THR A 170 -21.43 8.00 12.73
C THR A 170 -22.51 7.14 12.08
N ASN A 171 -23.16 7.62 11.01
CA ASN A 171 -24.19 6.89 10.26
C ASN A 171 -23.62 6.07 9.09
N ASP A 172 -22.37 6.30 8.67
CA ASP A 172 -21.72 5.53 7.61
C ASP A 172 -20.57 4.69 8.18
N LYS A 173 -20.80 3.39 8.32
CA LYS A 173 -19.79 2.45 8.85
C LYS A 173 -18.93 1.92 7.72
N ILE A 174 -17.63 1.74 7.99
CA ILE A 174 -16.74 1.04 7.07
C ILE A 174 -17.18 -0.42 6.98
N THR A 175 -17.64 -0.80 5.79
CA THR A 175 -18.19 -2.13 5.48
C THR A 175 -17.35 -2.90 4.48
N VAL A 176 -16.36 -2.26 3.87
CA VAL A 176 -15.54 -2.81 2.79
C VAL A 176 -14.05 -2.86 3.15
N PRO A 177 -13.27 -3.80 2.59
CA PRO A 177 -11.83 -3.86 2.80
C PRO A 177 -11.09 -2.62 2.26
N ILE A 178 -9.83 -2.45 2.67
CA ILE A 178 -9.04 -1.23 2.43
C ILE A 178 -8.84 -0.92 0.93
N ASP A 179 -8.66 -1.92 0.09
CA ASP A 179 -8.54 -1.79 -1.37
C ASP A 179 -9.82 -1.20 -1.99
N MET A 180 -10.99 -1.70 -1.58
CA MET A 180 -12.29 -1.19 -2.02
C MET A 180 -12.56 0.22 -1.47
N TRP A 181 -12.21 0.49 -0.21
CA TRP A 181 -12.31 1.82 0.37
C TRP A 181 -11.40 2.82 -0.35
N LEU A 182 -10.17 2.42 -0.69
CA LEU A 182 -9.24 3.23 -1.47
C LEU A 182 -9.80 3.51 -2.86
N ASN A 183 -10.42 2.53 -3.54
CA ASN A 183 -11.06 2.77 -4.84
C ASN A 183 -12.14 3.86 -4.75
N ARG A 184 -12.95 3.86 -3.69
CA ARG A 184 -13.92 4.94 -3.43
C ARG A 184 -13.22 6.29 -3.21
N ALA A 185 -12.23 6.32 -2.32
CA ALA A 185 -11.49 7.54 -1.99
C ALA A 185 -10.77 8.13 -3.23
N ILE A 186 -10.12 7.29 -4.04
CA ILE A 186 -9.44 7.64 -5.28
C ILE A 186 -10.39 8.40 -6.23
N LEU A 187 -11.61 7.89 -6.41
CA LEU A 187 -12.60 8.53 -7.28
C LEU A 187 -13.13 9.84 -6.68
N ASP A 188 -13.47 9.84 -5.39
CA ASP A 188 -14.08 10.99 -4.71
C ASP A 188 -13.15 12.21 -4.65
N ILE A 189 -11.86 11.97 -4.35
CA ILE A 189 -10.85 13.03 -4.22
C ILE A 189 -9.94 13.14 -5.45
N LYS A 190 -10.28 12.41 -6.53
CA LYS A 190 -9.66 12.47 -7.86
C LYS A 190 -8.14 12.27 -7.83
N LEU A 191 -7.70 11.16 -7.23
CA LEU A 191 -6.28 10.81 -7.18
C LEU A 191 -5.77 10.27 -8.53
N ASN A 192 -4.55 10.65 -8.87
CA ASN A 192 -3.84 10.15 -10.04
C ASN A 192 -3.13 8.83 -9.70
N VAL A 193 -3.80 7.73 -10.01
CA VAL A 193 -3.30 6.38 -9.74
C VAL A 193 -2.73 5.76 -11.01
N TYR A 194 -1.61 5.08 -10.86
CA TYR A 194 -0.95 4.35 -11.92
C TYR A 194 -0.58 2.94 -11.47
N TRP A 195 -0.62 2.03 -12.42
CA TRP A 195 -0.16 0.66 -12.30
C TRP A 195 1.15 0.53 -13.06
N CYS A 196 2.15 -0.09 -12.43
CA CYS A 196 3.43 -0.30 -13.05
C CYS A 196 3.53 -1.70 -13.67
N GLU A 197 4.22 -1.80 -14.80
CA GLU A 197 4.62 -3.05 -15.43
C GLU A 197 6.13 -3.02 -15.76
N PRO A 198 6.85 -4.15 -15.71
CA PRO A 198 6.39 -5.45 -15.19
C PRO A 198 6.06 -5.40 -13.68
N THR A 199 5.26 -6.31 -13.15
CA THR A 199 5.11 -6.37 -11.68
C THR A 199 6.41 -6.84 -11.03
N ILE A 200 6.92 -6.12 -10.03
CA ILE A 200 8.21 -6.41 -9.37
C ILE A 200 8.07 -6.91 -7.93
N VAL A 201 6.82 -7.04 -7.48
CA VAL A 201 6.48 -7.62 -6.18
C VAL A 201 5.40 -8.68 -6.38
N CYS A 202 5.54 -9.80 -5.67
CA CYS A 202 4.50 -10.83 -5.58
C CYS A 202 4.22 -11.20 -4.12
N GLN A 203 3.09 -11.85 -3.88
CA GLN A 203 2.65 -12.23 -2.54
C GLN A 203 3.03 -13.67 -2.23
N GLY A 204 3.80 -13.88 -1.16
CA GLY A 204 4.20 -15.19 -0.67
C GLY A 204 3.03 -16.05 -0.21
N SER A 205 1.91 -15.44 0.21
CA SER A 205 0.69 -16.22 0.49
C SER A 205 -0.01 -16.73 -0.76
N GLN A 206 0.24 -16.14 -1.93
CA GLN A 206 -0.36 -16.56 -3.20
C GLN A 206 0.44 -17.64 -3.91
N ASN A 207 1.76 -17.67 -3.73
CA ASN A 207 2.63 -18.69 -4.33
C ASN A 207 2.89 -19.90 -3.40
N GLY A 208 2.28 -19.92 -2.21
CA GLY A 208 2.37 -21.03 -1.25
C GLY A 208 3.58 -20.96 -0.31
N LEU A 209 4.39 -19.89 -0.35
CA LEU A 209 5.48 -19.68 0.62
C LEU A 209 4.96 -19.47 2.05
N PHE A 210 3.79 -18.83 2.19
CA PHE A 210 3.13 -18.60 3.48
C PHE A 210 1.66 -19.03 3.46
N GLU A 211 1.13 -19.44 4.62
CA GLU A 211 -0.32 -19.59 4.80
C GLU A 211 -1.00 -18.23 4.80
N LYS A 212 -2.22 -18.12 4.29
CA LYS A 212 -3.00 -16.88 4.30
C LYS A 212 -3.32 -16.46 5.74
N SER A 213 -3.19 -15.16 6.03
CA SER A 213 -3.44 -14.56 7.35
C SER A 213 -4.77 -13.78 7.41
N LEU A 214 -5.44 -13.61 6.27
CA LEU A 214 -6.73 -12.90 6.09
C LEU A 214 -7.87 -13.88 5.77
#